data_AF-A0A512DZV7-F1
#
_entry.id   AF-A0A512DZV7-F1
#
_cell.length_a   1.000
_cell.length_b   1.000
_cell.length_c   1.000
_cell.angle_alpha   90.00
_cell.angle_beta   90.00
_cell.angle_gamma   90.00
#
_symmetry.space_group_name_H-M   'P 1'
#
loop_
_entity.id
_entity.type
_entity.pdbx_description
1 polymer ?
#
loop_
_entity_poly.entity_id
_entity_poly.type
_entity_poly.pdbx_seq_one_letter_code
_entity_poly.pdbx_strand_id
1 'polypeptide(L)'
;MTGATPESYEDFEKLVYNEDGARTEKQCQPYLLDISETLCHETGEIVRAKREETSRFGFADLVVSSRIETTDGLYRTTAYVWEVKAPQCFLYEPDDHSVRLRPTIDLVKAENQLLHYAWEFNESRSMKDFYGLGLYGKFVPAGVLIGRRDRLVKPRREFPLEEDPGALFEATQNIRDHYLYGPARIHIRTWDWALGVYRKKMARSGSIVTGDTLDRSKLEPGA
;
A
#
# COMPACT_ATOMS: atom_id res chain seq x y z
N MET A 1 9.41 -17.62 12.89
CA MET A 1 10.38 -16.70 12.27
C MET A 1 10.19 -15.34 12.89
N THR A 2 11.14 -14.91 13.72
CA THR A 2 11.20 -13.55 14.30
C THR A 2 11.57 -12.59 13.17
N GLY A 3 10.56 -12.04 12.48
CA GLY A 3 10.79 -10.96 11.54
C GLY A 3 11.29 -9.75 12.33
N ALA A 4 12.47 -9.24 11.97
CA ALA A 4 12.99 -8.01 12.54
C ALA A 4 11.90 -6.94 12.53
N THR A 5 11.63 -6.35 13.69
CA THR A 5 10.78 -5.18 13.82
C THR A 5 11.39 -4.09 12.92
N PRO A 6 10.60 -3.34 12.14
CA PRO A 6 11.15 -2.25 11.34
C PRO A 6 11.77 -1.20 12.28
N GLU A 7 13.10 -1.02 12.26
CA GLU A 7 13.81 -0.29 13.32
C GLU A 7 13.85 1.24 13.11
N SER A 8 13.68 1.74 11.88
CA SER A 8 13.70 3.19 11.62
C SER A 8 13.12 3.59 10.25
N TYR A 9 12.79 4.88 10.09
CA TYR A 9 12.43 5.45 8.78
C TYR A 9 13.61 5.36 7.79
N GLU A 10 14.83 5.57 8.30
CA GLU A 10 16.07 5.54 7.53
C GLU A 10 16.31 4.17 6.90
N ASP A 11 15.98 3.08 7.61
CA ASP A 11 16.12 1.73 7.07
C ASP A 11 15.07 1.42 6.01
N PHE A 12 13.84 1.93 6.18
CA PHE A 12 12.82 1.84 5.13
C PHE A 12 13.28 2.58 3.87
N GLU A 13 13.77 3.81 4.03
CA GLU A 13 14.23 4.66 2.93
C GLU A 13 15.39 4.02 2.18
N LYS A 14 16.38 3.46 2.89
CA LYS A 14 17.48 2.71 2.26
C LYS A 14 16.99 1.52 1.44
N LEU A 15 16.01 0.77 1.92
CA LEU A 15 15.46 -0.37 1.18
C LEU A 15 14.73 0.06 -0.10
N VAL A 16 13.96 1.15 -0.02
CA VAL A 16 13.24 1.71 -1.18
C VAL A 16 14.22 2.29 -2.20
N TYR A 17 15.24 3.00 -1.73
CA TYR A 17 16.21 3.66 -2.60
C TYR A 17 17.40 2.80 -3.01
N ASN A 18 17.46 1.53 -2.60
CA ASN A 18 18.58 0.63 -2.91
C ASN A 18 18.96 0.68 -4.41
N GLU A 19 20.19 1.11 -4.66
CA GLU A 19 20.77 1.36 -5.98
C GLU A 19 21.39 0.11 -6.61
N ASP A 20 21.60 -0.96 -5.85
CA ASP A 20 22.23 -2.21 -6.31
C ASP A 20 21.35 -2.99 -7.31
N GLY A 21 20.16 -2.47 -7.65
CA GLY A 21 19.19 -3.10 -8.55
C GLY A 21 18.53 -4.36 -7.98
N ALA A 22 18.89 -4.76 -6.75
CA ALA A 22 18.27 -5.86 -6.04
C ALA A 22 16.80 -5.54 -5.77
N ARG A 23 15.91 -6.49 -6.05
CA ARG A 23 14.48 -6.36 -5.74
C ARG A 23 14.31 -6.45 -4.21
N THR A 24 14.00 -5.33 -3.59
CA THR A 24 13.85 -5.20 -2.12
C THR A 24 12.40 -5.31 -1.63
N GLU A 25 11.48 -5.73 -2.51
CA GLU A 25 10.04 -5.85 -2.26
C GLU A 25 9.73 -6.51 -0.91
N LYS A 26 10.20 -7.75 -0.72
CA LYS A 26 9.94 -8.54 0.49
C LYS A 26 10.47 -7.88 1.76
N GLN A 27 11.64 -7.22 1.68
CA GLN A 27 12.22 -6.49 2.80
C GLN A 27 11.43 -5.21 3.14
N CYS A 28 10.75 -4.62 2.17
CA CYS A 28 9.94 -3.42 2.38
C CYS A 28 8.54 -3.74 2.95
N GLN A 29 7.97 -4.91 2.67
CA GLN A 29 6.62 -5.25 3.11
C GLN A 29 6.36 -5.13 4.63
N PRO A 30 7.28 -5.50 5.56
CA PRO A 30 7.08 -5.29 7.00
C PRO A 30 6.67 -3.86 7.38
N TYR A 31 7.25 -2.84 6.74
CA TYR A 31 6.94 -1.43 7.00
C TYR A 31 5.50 -1.05 6.62
N LEU A 32 4.85 -1.83 5.76
CA LEU A 32 3.45 -1.58 5.37
C LEU A 32 2.46 -1.93 6.48
N LEU A 33 2.82 -2.86 7.38
CA LEU A 33 1.98 -3.19 8.53
C LEU A 33 1.83 -1.98 9.47
N ASP A 34 2.90 -1.21 9.63
CA ASP A 34 2.91 0.01 10.45
C ASP A 34 1.99 1.09 9.88
N ILE A 35 1.71 1.09 8.57
CA ILE A 35 0.81 2.07 7.93
C ILE A 35 -0.50 1.44 7.44
N SER A 36 -0.88 0.29 7.98
CA SER A 36 -2.06 -0.49 7.57
C SER A 36 -3.36 0.32 7.58
N GLU A 37 -3.53 1.25 8.53
CA GLU A 37 -4.67 2.18 8.60
C GLU A 37 -4.86 3.03 7.34
N THR A 38 -3.76 3.38 6.65
CA THR A 38 -3.78 4.22 5.45
C THR A 38 -3.97 3.40 4.16
N LEU A 39 -3.90 2.07 4.28
CA LEU A 39 -4.12 1.13 3.18
C LEU A 39 -5.59 0.72 3.03
N CYS A 40 -6.45 1.13 3.95
CA CYS A 40 -7.90 0.99 3.85
C CYS A 40 -8.50 2.18 3.08
N HIS A 41 -9.51 1.93 2.25
CA HIS A 41 -10.21 3.02 1.55
C HIS A 41 -11.08 3.88 2.47
N GLU A 42 -11.40 3.35 3.65
CA GLU A 42 -12.30 3.95 4.63
C GLU A 42 -11.64 3.87 5.99
N THR A 43 -11.81 4.91 6.79
CA THR A 43 -11.28 4.97 8.15
C THR A 43 -12.06 4.02 9.05
N GLY A 44 -11.35 3.20 9.79
CA GLY A 44 -11.93 2.24 10.73
C GLY A 44 -10.87 1.63 11.64
N GLU A 45 -11.32 0.81 12.58
CA GLU A 45 -10.45 0.05 13.47
C GLU A 45 -9.81 -1.10 12.70
N ILE A 46 -8.49 -1.28 12.78
CA ILE A 46 -7.82 -2.41 12.14
C ILE A 46 -8.10 -3.68 12.95
N VAL A 47 -8.78 -4.63 12.31
CA VAL A 47 -9.09 -5.94 12.90
C VAL A 47 -7.92 -6.89 12.72
N ARG A 48 -7.33 -6.92 11.51
CA ARG A 48 -6.18 -7.76 11.19
C ARG A 48 -5.37 -7.14 10.06
N ALA A 49 -4.05 -7.25 10.12
CA ALA A 49 -3.16 -6.99 9.00
C ALA A 49 -2.15 -8.12 8.90
N LYS A 50 -1.98 -8.70 7.71
CA LYS A 50 -1.06 -9.84 7.50
C LYS A 50 -0.43 -9.79 6.11
N ARG A 51 0.83 -10.23 6.05
CA ARG A 51 1.63 -10.36 4.83
C ARG A 51 1.66 -11.79 4.33
N GLU A 52 1.96 -11.95 3.05
CA GLU A 52 2.18 -13.24 2.38
C GLU A 52 1.05 -14.25 2.68
N GLU A 53 -0.20 -13.83 2.45
CA GLU A 53 -1.37 -14.68 2.67
C GLU A 53 -1.50 -15.72 1.56
N THR A 54 -1.59 -16.99 1.93
CA THR A 54 -1.61 -18.09 0.97
C THR A 54 -2.93 -18.12 0.18
N SER A 55 -2.80 -18.37 -1.12
CA SER A 55 -3.91 -18.54 -2.06
C SER A 55 -3.56 -19.63 -3.08
N ARG A 56 -4.54 -20.13 -3.84
CA ARG A 56 -4.28 -21.08 -4.95
C ARG A 56 -3.51 -20.42 -6.11
N PHE A 57 -3.54 -19.08 -6.17
CA PHE A 57 -2.88 -18.28 -7.20
C PHE A 57 -1.50 -17.74 -6.76
N GLY A 58 -0.98 -18.18 -5.61
CA GLY A 58 0.27 -17.69 -5.02
C GLY A 58 0.07 -17.07 -3.65
N PHE A 59 0.87 -16.06 -3.31
CA PHE A 59 0.81 -15.38 -2.02
C PHE A 59 0.38 -13.93 -2.23
N ALA A 60 -0.72 -13.52 -1.61
CA ALA A 60 -1.11 -12.12 -1.59
C ALA A 60 -0.16 -11.36 -0.66
N ASP A 61 0.46 -10.30 -1.15
CA ASP A 61 1.52 -9.62 -0.43
C ASP A 61 1.05 -9.00 0.89
N LEU A 62 -0.15 -8.41 0.89
CA LEU A 62 -0.71 -7.78 2.07
C LEU A 62 -2.24 -7.81 2.05
N VAL A 63 -2.82 -8.16 3.20
CA VAL A 63 -4.25 -8.08 3.43
C VAL A 63 -4.51 -7.38 4.76
N VAL A 64 -5.38 -6.38 4.74
CA VAL A 64 -5.76 -5.58 5.92
C VAL A 64 -7.27 -5.61 6.06
N SER A 65 -7.81 -6.14 7.16
CA SER A 65 -9.23 -5.99 7.49
C SER A 65 -9.46 -4.87 8.48
N SER A 66 -10.48 -4.07 8.21
CA SER A 66 -10.90 -2.95 9.04
C SER A 66 -12.39 -3.02 9.33
N ARG A 67 -12.75 -2.74 10.59
CA ARG A 67 -14.12 -2.57 11.06
C ARG A 67 -14.48 -1.09 10.93
N ILE A 68 -15.50 -0.84 10.11
CA ILE A 68 -15.95 0.50 9.72
C ILE A 68 -17.34 0.69 10.31
N GLU A 69 -17.54 1.81 11.00
CA GLU A 69 -18.86 2.23 11.48
C GLU A 69 -19.68 2.73 10.29
N THR A 70 -20.91 2.24 10.15
CA THR A 70 -21.85 2.65 9.11
C THR A 70 -22.75 3.77 9.62
N THR A 71 -23.43 4.47 8.71
CA THR A 71 -24.25 5.65 9.03
C THR A 71 -25.43 5.37 9.98
N ASP A 72 -25.82 4.10 10.11
CA ASP A 72 -26.86 3.61 11.02
C ASP A 72 -26.30 3.17 12.39
N GLY A 73 -25.02 3.43 12.67
CA GLY A 73 -24.35 3.05 13.92
C GLY A 73 -24.01 1.56 14.02
N LEU A 74 -24.19 0.79 12.94
CA LEU A 74 -23.73 -0.58 12.85
C LEU A 74 -22.27 -0.64 12.42
N TYR A 75 -21.72 -1.85 12.38
CA TYR A 75 -20.36 -2.09 11.94
C TYR A 75 -20.32 -3.07 10.77
N ARG A 76 -19.50 -2.75 9.77
CA ARG A 76 -19.12 -3.68 8.71
C ARG A 76 -17.61 -3.89 8.72
N THR A 77 -17.18 -5.15 8.54
CA THR A 77 -15.77 -5.45 8.31
C THR A 77 -15.51 -5.54 6.81
N THR A 78 -14.48 -4.86 6.32
CA THR A 78 -14.00 -4.98 4.93
C THR A 78 -12.52 -5.36 4.95
N ALA A 79 -12.13 -6.31 4.11
CA ALA A 79 -10.73 -6.69 3.93
C ALA A 79 -10.18 -6.13 2.62
N TYR A 80 -9.05 -5.44 2.69
CA TYR A 80 -8.37 -4.74 1.61
C TYR A 80 -7.16 -5.56 1.19
N VAL A 81 -7.17 -6.06 -0.04
CA VAL A 81 -6.08 -6.84 -0.62
C VAL A 81 -5.17 -5.90 -1.38
N TRP A 82 -3.86 -6.01 -1.14
CA TRP A 82 -2.83 -5.23 -1.82
C TRP A 82 -1.82 -6.17 -2.46
N GLU A 83 -1.49 -5.88 -3.71
CA GLU A 83 -0.34 -6.47 -4.39
C GLU A 83 0.83 -5.49 -4.34
N VAL A 84 2.03 -5.99 -4.09
CA VAL A 84 3.22 -5.18 -3.87
C VAL A 84 4.29 -5.62 -4.85
N LYS A 85 4.89 -4.68 -5.56
CA LYS A 85 6.03 -4.92 -6.46
C LYS A 85 7.23 -4.13 -6.01
N ALA A 86 8.41 -4.61 -6.38
CA ALA A 86 9.68 -3.97 -6.05
C ALA A 86 9.70 -2.46 -6.35
N PRO A 87 10.33 -1.62 -5.50
CA PRO A 87 10.54 -0.20 -5.77
C PRO A 87 11.27 0.08 -7.09
N GLN A 88 12.07 -0.87 -7.56
CA GLN A 88 12.85 -0.75 -8.78
C GLN A 88 12.03 -0.99 -10.06
N CYS A 89 10.79 -1.46 -9.95
CA CYS A 89 9.91 -1.65 -11.10
C CYS A 89 9.44 -0.32 -11.69
N PHE A 90 9.26 -0.30 -13.01
CA PHE A 90 8.60 0.81 -13.69
C PHE A 90 7.09 0.57 -13.81
N LEU A 91 6.28 1.62 -13.80
CA LEU A 91 4.83 1.51 -13.96
C LEU A 91 4.45 1.42 -15.44
N TYR A 92 5.03 2.29 -16.25
CA TYR A 92 4.72 2.41 -17.67
C TYR A 92 5.97 2.34 -18.54
N GLU A 93 5.76 2.06 -19.83
CA GLU A 93 6.77 2.16 -20.87
C GLU A 93 6.14 2.74 -22.16
N PRO A 94 6.93 3.38 -23.03
CA PRO A 94 6.45 3.80 -24.35
C PRO A 94 5.90 2.59 -25.11
N ASP A 95 4.76 2.77 -25.78
CA ASP A 95 4.33 1.80 -26.79
C ASP A 95 5.14 1.96 -28.08
N ASP A 96 4.65 1.47 -29.22
CA ASP A 96 5.33 1.64 -30.51
C ASP A 96 5.18 3.08 -31.09
N HIS A 97 4.59 4.00 -30.33
CA HIS A 97 4.44 5.42 -30.61
C HIS A 97 5.05 6.28 -29.48
N SER A 98 5.58 7.44 -29.85
CA SER A 98 6.28 8.38 -28.96
C SER A 98 5.39 9.16 -27.99
N VAL A 99 4.06 9.11 -28.18
CA VAL A 99 3.08 9.92 -27.44
C VAL A 99 2.11 9.09 -26.59
N ARG A 100 2.32 7.76 -26.50
CA ARG A 100 1.47 6.88 -25.69
C ARG A 100 2.31 6.00 -24.79
N LEU A 101 1.80 5.78 -23.59
CA LEU A 101 2.37 4.84 -22.64
C LEU A 101 1.46 3.63 -22.50
N ARG A 102 2.07 2.47 -22.28
CA ARG A 102 1.38 1.24 -21.87
C ARG A 102 1.91 0.78 -20.51
N PRO A 103 1.10 0.06 -19.71
CA PRO A 103 1.58 -0.55 -18.47
C PRO A 103 2.75 -1.47 -18.75
N THR A 104 3.74 -1.50 -17.86
CA THR A 104 4.77 -2.54 -17.91
C THR A 104 4.17 -3.90 -17.59
N ILE A 105 4.88 -4.96 -17.98
CA ILE A 105 4.47 -6.33 -17.64
C ILE A 105 4.40 -6.56 -16.12
N ASP A 106 5.22 -5.87 -15.33
CA ASP A 106 5.19 -5.97 -13.87
C ASP A 106 3.86 -5.41 -13.31
N LEU A 107 3.40 -4.25 -13.83
CA LEU A 107 2.11 -3.67 -13.45
C LEU A 107 0.94 -4.55 -13.89
N VAL A 108 0.94 -5.04 -15.14
CA VAL A 108 -0.13 -5.94 -15.63
C VAL A 108 -0.22 -7.22 -14.79
N LYS A 109 0.92 -7.82 -14.43
CA LYS A 109 0.95 -9.00 -13.56
C LYS A 109 0.39 -8.69 -12.18
N ALA A 110 0.79 -7.55 -11.60
CA ALA A 110 0.31 -7.13 -10.29
C ALA A 110 -1.22 -6.93 -10.25
N GLU A 111 -1.76 -6.26 -11.28
CA GLU A 111 -3.21 -6.08 -11.44
C GLU A 111 -3.94 -7.43 -11.50
N ASN A 112 -3.42 -8.35 -12.32
CA ASN A 112 -4.05 -9.66 -12.48
C ASN A 112 -4.00 -10.47 -11.17
N GLN A 113 -2.86 -10.48 -10.47
CA GLN A 113 -2.71 -11.15 -9.18
C GLN A 113 -3.69 -10.59 -8.13
N LEU A 114 -3.77 -9.26 -8.02
CA LEU A 114 -4.67 -8.57 -7.11
C LEU A 114 -6.13 -9.02 -7.29
N LEU A 115 -6.61 -9.07 -8.53
CA LEU A 115 -7.98 -9.49 -8.85
C LEU A 115 -8.23 -10.96 -8.49
N HIS A 116 -7.27 -11.83 -8.80
CA HIS A 116 -7.36 -13.25 -8.49
C HIS A 116 -7.40 -13.53 -6.98
N TYR A 117 -6.57 -12.84 -6.20
CA TYR A 117 -6.54 -12.97 -4.74
C TYR A 117 -7.84 -12.47 -4.10
N ALA A 118 -8.29 -11.27 -4.47
CA ALA A 118 -9.53 -10.73 -3.94
C ALA A 118 -10.75 -11.61 -4.29
N TRP A 119 -10.81 -12.14 -5.51
CA TRP A 119 -11.87 -13.06 -5.92
C TRP A 119 -11.82 -14.36 -5.09
N GLU A 120 -10.66 -15.00 -4.99
CA GLU A 120 -10.53 -16.28 -4.27
C GLU A 120 -10.87 -16.14 -2.79
N PHE A 121 -10.39 -15.10 -2.12
CA PHE A 121 -10.67 -14.87 -0.72
C PHE A 121 -12.16 -14.60 -0.46
N ASN A 122 -12.88 -14.02 -1.42
CA ASN A 122 -14.33 -13.88 -1.34
C ASN A 122 -15.07 -15.23 -1.46
N GLU A 123 -14.52 -16.21 -2.15
CA GLU A 123 -15.12 -17.55 -2.26
C GLU A 123 -14.79 -18.43 -1.04
N SER A 124 -13.79 -18.05 -0.23
CA SER A 124 -13.35 -18.83 0.92
C SER A 124 -13.99 -18.37 2.23
N ARG A 125 -14.90 -19.19 2.78
CA ARG A 125 -15.53 -18.93 4.08
C ARG A 125 -14.51 -18.91 5.23
N SER A 126 -13.55 -19.83 5.23
CA SER A 126 -12.51 -19.87 6.26
C SER A 126 -11.65 -18.60 6.25
N MET A 127 -11.35 -18.06 5.06
CA MET A 127 -10.65 -16.79 4.94
C MET A 127 -11.50 -15.63 5.45
N LYS A 128 -12.81 -15.63 5.14
CA LYS A 128 -13.73 -14.62 5.69
C LYS A 128 -13.73 -14.63 7.22
N ASP A 129 -13.92 -15.81 7.81
CA ASP A 129 -13.93 -15.98 9.26
C ASP A 129 -12.59 -15.55 9.88
N PHE A 130 -11.46 -15.92 9.28
CA PHE A 130 -10.12 -15.57 9.74
C PHE A 130 -9.86 -14.05 9.79
N TYR A 131 -10.39 -13.31 8.83
CA TYR A 131 -10.29 -11.84 8.75
C TYR A 131 -11.43 -11.11 9.48
N GLY A 132 -12.32 -11.84 10.18
CA GLY A 132 -13.44 -11.25 10.93
C GLY A 132 -14.53 -10.67 10.03
N LEU A 133 -14.66 -11.19 8.81
CA LEU A 133 -15.68 -10.80 7.85
C LEU A 133 -16.96 -11.56 8.19
N GLY A 134 -17.97 -10.82 8.65
CA GLY A 134 -19.31 -11.37 8.86
C GLY A 134 -20.03 -11.67 7.54
N LEU A 135 -21.34 -11.92 7.61
CA LEU A 135 -22.17 -12.29 6.45
C LEU A 135 -22.05 -11.32 5.26
N TYR A 136 -21.92 -10.02 5.55
CA TYR A 136 -21.82 -8.95 4.54
C TYR A 136 -20.39 -8.46 4.32
N GLY A 137 -19.41 -9.07 4.99
CA GLY A 137 -18.00 -8.74 4.82
C GLY A 137 -17.49 -9.26 3.48
N LYS A 138 -16.64 -8.46 2.83
CA LYS A 138 -15.99 -8.82 1.57
C LYS A 138 -14.52 -8.47 1.56
N PHE A 139 -13.77 -9.21 0.74
CA PHE A 139 -12.45 -8.80 0.29
C PHE A 139 -12.61 -7.85 -0.89
N VAL A 140 -11.85 -6.76 -0.93
CA VAL A 140 -11.81 -5.81 -2.05
C VAL A 140 -10.39 -5.74 -2.60
N PRO A 141 -10.22 -5.69 -3.93
CA PRO A 141 -8.93 -5.37 -4.53
C PRO A 141 -8.63 -3.90 -4.25
N ALA A 142 -7.76 -3.63 -3.28
CA ALA A 142 -7.58 -2.27 -2.76
C ALA A 142 -6.56 -1.48 -3.56
N GLY A 143 -5.47 -2.10 -4.00
CA GLY A 143 -4.45 -1.41 -4.76
C GLY A 143 -3.20 -2.21 -5.08
N VAL A 144 -2.33 -1.57 -5.86
CA VAL A 144 -0.98 -2.01 -6.19
C VAL A 144 0.01 -0.97 -5.69
N LEU A 145 1.02 -1.42 -4.94
CA LEU A 145 2.18 -0.59 -4.55
C LEU A 145 3.38 -0.98 -5.42
N ILE A 146 3.82 -0.09 -6.30
CA ILE A 146 4.85 -0.40 -7.30
C ILE A 146 5.70 0.83 -7.62
N GLY A 147 7.00 0.61 -7.82
CA GLY A 147 7.90 1.62 -8.35
C GLY A 147 8.14 2.84 -7.45
N ARG A 148 8.86 3.81 -8.00
CA ARG A 148 9.22 5.09 -7.37
C ARG A 148 8.91 6.26 -8.27
N ARG A 149 8.99 7.48 -7.75
CA ARG A 149 8.80 8.74 -8.50
C ARG A 149 9.80 8.88 -9.66
N ASP A 150 11.00 8.35 -9.54
CA ASP A 150 12.01 8.31 -10.61
C ASP A 150 11.90 7.06 -11.52
N ARG A 151 10.91 6.21 -11.26
CA ARG A 151 10.62 4.96 -11.98
C ARG A 151 9.18 4.92 -12.51
N LEU A 152 8.58 6.08 -12.81
CA LEU A 152 7.21 6.11 -13.33
C LEU A 152 7.14 5.59 -14.78
N VAL A 153 8.09 6.01 -15.62
CA VAL A 153 8.14 5.63 -17.03
C VAL A 153 9.52 5.06 -17.37
N LYS A 154 9.53 3.87 -17.95
CA LYS A 154 10.75 3.19 -18.38
C LYS A 154 11.33 3.89 -19.61
N PRO A 155 12.59 4.34 -19.60
CA PRO A 155 13.20 4.94 -20.77
C PRO A 155 13.40 3.88 -21.86
N ARG A 156 13.10 4.23 -23.12
CA ARG A 156 13.34 3.37 -24.28
C ARG A 156 14.19 4.12 -25.29
N ARG A 157 15.37 3.57 -25.64
CA ARG A 157 16.32 4.22 -26.57
C ARG A 157 15.80 4.28 -28.00
N GLU A 158 15.05 3.27 -28.41
CA GLU A 158 14.52 3.13 -29.78
C GLU A 158 13.35 4.08 -30.04
N PHE A 159 12.64 4.47 -28.99
CA PHE A 159 11.45 5.32 -29.05
C PHE A 159 11.56 6.37 -27.94
N PRO A 160 12.42 7.39 -28.12
CA PRO A 160 12.50 8.50 -27.19
C PRO A 160 11.13 9.18 -27.14
N LEU A 161 10.71 9.56 -25.94
CA LEU A 161 9.48 10.31 -25.75
C LEU A 161 9.67 11.71 -26.34
N GLU A 162 8.69 12.15 -27.14
CA GLU A 162 8.66 13.51 -27.68
C GLU A 162 8.20 14.52 -26.63
N GLU A 163 7.39 14.07 -25.67
CA GLU A 163 6.87 14.86 -24.57
C GLU A 163 7.57 14.56 -23.24
N ASP A 164 7.36 15.43 -22.25
CA ASP A 164 7.83 15.21 -20.88
C ASP A 164 7.26 13.89 -20.32
N PRO A 165 8.12 12.96 -19.85
CA PRO A 165 7.66 11.67 -19.32
C PRO A 165 6.70 11.81 -18.13
N GLY A 166 6.83 12.88 -17.35
CA GLY A 166 5.92 13.19 -16.23
C GLY A 166 4.53 13.54 -16.72
N ALA A 167 4.41 14.45 -17.70
CA ALA A 167 3.13 14.81 -18.30
C ALA A 167 2.42 13.60 -18.94
N LEU A 168 3.16 12.76 -19.70
CA LEU A 168 2.61 11.55 -20.30
C LEU A 168 2.17 10.52 -19.25
N PHE A 169 2.93 10.39 -18.17
CA PHE A 169 2.55 9.56 -17.03
C PHE A 169 1.23 10.03 -16.43
N GLU A 170 1.10 11.31 -16.11
CA GLU A 170 -0.11 11.87 -15.51
C GLU A 170 -1.32 11.68 -16.43
N ALA A 171 -1.18 11.98 -17.72
CA ALA A 171 -2.25 11.76 -18.70
C ALA A 171 -2.68 10.28 -18.76
N THR A 172 -1.71 9.36 -18.84
CA THR A 172 -1.97 7.91 -18.89
C THR A 172 -2.62 7.40 -17.61
N GLN A 173 -2.11 7.83 -16.46
CA GLN A 173 -2.64 7.44 -15.15
C GLN A 173 -4.07 7.97 -14.99
N ASN A 174 -4.36 9.22 -15.37
CA ASN A 174 -5.70 9.79 -15.31
C ASN A 174 -6.71 9.02 -16.17
N ILE A 175 -6.31 8.61 -17.38
CA ILE A 175 -7.17 7.76 -18.25
C ILE A 175 -7.46 6.44 -17.53
N ARG A 176 -6.45 5.77 -16.98
CA ARG A 176 -6.65 4.48 -16.30
C ARG A 176 -7.42 4.62 -15.00
N ASP A 177 -7.19 5.67 -14.23
CA ASP A 177 -7.97 5.99 -13.03
C ASP A 177 -9.44 6.21 -13.39
N HIS A 178 -9.73 6.92 -14.48
CA HIS A 178 -11.09 7.19 -14.89
C HIS A 178 -11.82 5.92 -15.38
N TYR A 179 -11.20 5.15 -16.27
CA TYR A 179 -11.87 4.05 -16.96
C TYR A 179 -11.70 2.67 -16.30
N LEU A 180 -10.65 2.47 -15.51
CA LEU A 180 -10.30 1.15 -14.96
C LEU A 180 -10.29 1.16 -13.43
N TYR A 181 -9.43 1.98 -12.82
CA TYR A 181 -9.15 1.84 -11.39
C TYR A 181 -10.20 2.50 -10.51
N GLY A 182 -10.69 3.69 -10.87
CA GLY A 182 -11.69 4.45 -10.13
C GLY A 182 -12.99 3.68 -9.91
N PRO A 183 -13.63 3.12 -10.97
CA PRO A 183 -14.83 2.30 -10.83
C PRO A 183 -14.64 1.08 -9.92
N ALA A 184 -13.45 0.47 -9.96
CA ALA A 184 -13.08 -0.66 -9.10
C ALA A 184 -12.57 -0.25 -7.71
N ARG A 185 -12.41 1.06 -7.46
CA ARG A 185 -11.73 1.64 -6.28
C ARG A 185 -10.30 1.08 -6.07
N ILE A 186 -9.60 0.70 -7.12
CA ILE A 186 -8.21 0.24 -7.05
C ILE A 186 -7.30 1.47 -6.98
N HIS A 187 -6.28 1.44 -6.12
CA HIS A 187 -5.28 2.50 -6.03
C HIS A 187 -3.92 2.03 -6.53
N ILE A 188 -3.33 2.75 -7.48
CA ILE A 188 -1.92 2.59 -7.85
C ILE A 188 -1.10 3.59 -7.05
N ARG A 189 -0.16 3.10 -6.24
CA ARG A 189 0.71 3.92 -5.38
C ARG A 189 2.17 3.57 -5.61
N THR A 190 3.05 4.53 -5.36
CA THR A 190 4.51 4.31 -5.37
C THR A 190 5.05 4.11 -3.96
N TRP A 191 6.26 3.58 -3.86
CA TRP A 191 6.94 3.46 -2.57
C TRP A 191 7.28 4.81 -1.93
N ASP A 192 7.45 5.89 -2.70
CA ASP A 192 7.60 7.24 -2.14
C ASP A 192 6.34 7.69 -1.38
N TRP A 193 5.15 7.26 -1.83
CA TRP A 193 3.92 7.51 -1.10
C TRP A 193 3.94 6.77 0.24
N ALA A 194 4.33 5.49 0.25
CA ALA A 194 4.43 4.70 1.47
C ALA A 194 5.44 5.30 2.46
N LEU A 195 6.61 5.72 1.99
CA LEU A 195 7.61 6.44 2.80
C LEU A 195 7.04 7.73 3.39
N GLY A 196 6.33 8.52 2.59
CA GLY A 196 5.71 9.76 3.04
C GLY A 196 4.67 9.53 4.15
N VAL A 197 3.85 8.48 4.04
CA VAL A 197 2.88 8.08 5.07
C VAL A 197 3.60 7.59 6.33
N TYR A 198 4.60 6.73 6.17
CA TYR A 198 5.38 6.18 7.27
C TYR A 198 6.07 7.27 8.09
N ARG A 199 6.74 8.22 7.41
CA ARG A 199 7.40 9.38 8.05
C ARG A 199 6.41 10.20 8.88
N LYS A 200 5.23 10.49 8.34
CA LYS A 200 4.18 11.25 9.05
C LYS A 200 3.71 10.50 10.29
N LYS A 201 3.58 9.17 10.23
CA LYS A 201 3.20 8.35 11.38
C LYS A 201 4.26 8.40 12.49
N MET A 202 5.54 8.22 12.14
CA MET A 202 6.64 8.28 13.12
C MET A 202 6.75 9.64 13.80
N ALA A 203 6.56 10.74 13.06
CA ALA A 203 6.57 12.09 13.63
C ALA A 203 5.44 12.32 14.66
N ARG A 204 4.26 11.72 14.43
CA ARG A 204 3.13 11.80 15.36
C ARG A 204 3.40 11.00 16.64
N SER A 205 3.97 9.81 16.52
CA SER A 205 4.33 8.96 17.67
C SER A 205 5.42 9.58 18.54
N GLY A 206 6.41 10.26 17.94
CA GLY A 206 7.47 10.96 18.68
C GLY A 206 7.02 12.24 19.40
N SER A 207 5.94 12.87 18.94
CA SER A 207 5.43 14.12 19.55
C SER A 207 4.65 13.90 20.85
N ILE A 208 4.26 12.66 21.17
CA ILE A 208 3.45 12.34 22.36
C ILE A 208 4.33 12.23 23.63
N VAL A 209 5.66 12.14 23.52
CA VAL A 209 6.57 11.89 24.66
C VAL A 209 7.08 13.16 25.36
N THR A 210 6.62 14.36 24.98
CA THR A 210 7.05 15.63 25.65
C THR A 210 5.98 16.34 26.49
N GLY A 211 4.83 15.70 26.72
CA GLY A 211 3.77 16.25 27.58
C GLY A 211 3.59 15.46 28.88
N ASP A 212 3.76 16.14 30.01
CA ASP A 212 3.35 15.75 31.38
C ASP A 212 4.17 14.68 32.11
N THR A 213 5.35 15.09 32.59
CA THR A 213 5.72 14.79 33.99
C THR A 213 5.38 16.01 34.83
N LEU A 214 4.11 16.12 35.23
CA LEU A 214 3.68 17.04 36.29
C LEU A 214 4.35 16.58 37.59
N ASP A 215 5.42 17.29 37.95
CA ASP A 215 6.06 17.21 39.26
C ASP A 215 5.05 17.57 40.35
N ARG A 216 4.46 16.55 40.96
CA ARG A 216 3.53 16.67 42.10
C ARG A 216 4.27 16.79 43.45
N SER A 217 5.57 17.05 43.48
CA SER A 217 6.33 17.13 44.74
C SER A 217 6.26 18.49 45.47
N LYS A 218 5.43 19.44 45.03
CA LYS A 218 5.26 20.76 45.70
C LYS A 218 3.87 21.02 46.29
N LEU A 219 3.30 20.05 46.98
CA LEU A 219 2.21 20.30 47.92
C LEU A 219 2.62 19.79 49.29
N GLU A 220 3.36 20.62 50.03
CA GLU A 220 3.51 20.47 51.46
C GLU A 220 2.18 20.77 52.16
N PRO A 221 1.78 19.99 53.18
CA PRO A 221 0.75 20.38 54.12
C PRO A 221 1.41 21.09 55.32
N GLY A 222 1.08 22.35 55.59
CA GLY A 222 1.63 23.02 56.77
C GLY A 222 1.10 24.42 57.05
N ALA A 223 0.21 24.48 58.05
CA ALA A 223 -0.21 25.62 58.89
C ALA A 223 -1.20 26.64 58.30
#